data_AF-A0A6B1Y2C1-F1
#
_entry.id   AF-A0A6B1Y2C1-F1
#
_cell.length_a   1.000
_cell.length_b   1.000
_cell.length_c   1.000
_cell.angle_alpha   90.00
_cell.angle_beta   90.00
_cell.angle_gamma   90.00
#
_symmetry.space_group_name_H-M   'P 1'
#
loop_
_entity.id
_entity.type
_entity.pdbx_description
1 polymer ?
#
loop_
_entity_poly.entity_id
_entity_poly.type
_entity_poly.pdbx_seq_one_letter_code
_entity_poly.pdbx_strand_id
1 'polypeptide(L)'
;MEAKVIRTEEQYREYFDKVQELIHKMPILGTDESDDLELLSVLIEDYEKNKYPVEAPDPIDAILFRMEEKGLKQADLVPYFGTRSRVSEILSRKRPLTVPMIRALAIGLGISTDTLIGLSEIENTPKKESIDWKKFPVAEMVTRGWIQKATDKAKSSAEEIVKKFIFEMGLQTGGASFRRTLKGEAATPTTNYTLYAWVARIIQKSRETRKTIEYQKESINNGFIKELAQLSRFESGPLLAKKLLEEAGISVVIEPHLKGTMLDGAALLDTDGTPIIGLTLRNDRIDNFWFTLIHEVAHIWKHMDDNSEAILDDLERPSEDKREAEANRIAREAFIPRSIWKRSDAYLNPSKESIFDLARNLKIHPAIIAGRLRQESGNYNLFSDLVGQGEVRKLFKSEMQGEML
;
A
#
# COMPACT_ATOMS: atom_id res chain seq x y z
N MET A 1 23.32 0.12 40.98
CA MET A 1 24.38 -0.12 39.95
C MET A 1 24.05 0.76 38.74
N GLU A 2 25.00 1.25 37.93
CA GLU A 2 24.61 1.90 36.65
C GLU A 2 24.27 0.83 35.61
N ALA A 3 23.04 0.31 35.66
CA ALA A 3 22.55 -0.67 34.68
C ALA A 3 22.48 -0.04 33.28
N LYS A 4 22.92 -0.79 32.27
CA LYS A 4 22.92 -0.37 30.86
C LYS A 4 22.17 -1.40 30.02
N VAL A 5 21.70 -0.99 28.85
CA VAL A 5 21.06 -1.90 27.89
C VAL A 5 21.98 -3.08 27.56
N ILE A 6 21.44 -4.30 27.64
CA ILE A 6 22.16 -5.55 27.39
C ILE A 6 22.47 -5.66 25.89
N ARG A 7 23.75 -5.79 25.54
CA ARG A 7 24.22 -5.93 24.15
C ARG A 7 25.02 -7.21 23.92
N THR A 8 25.48 -7.87 24.98
CA THR A 8 26.27 -9.11 24.91
C THR A 8 25.72 -10.20 25.83
N GLU A 9 26.09 -11.46 25.56
CA GLU A 9 25.72 -12.62 26.38
C GLU A 9 26.32 -12.56 27.80
N GLU A 10 27.50 -11.96 27.92
CA GLU A 10 28.17 -11.78 29.22
C GLU A 10 27.37 -10.83 30.12
N GLN A 11 26.85 -9.74 29.56
CA GLN A 11 25.98 -8.79 30.28
C GLN A 11 24.64 -9.42 30.67
N TYR A 12 24.08 -10.23 29.77
CA TYR A 12 22.86 -10.98 30.04
C TYR A 12 23.04 -11.94 31.23
N ARG A 13 24.11 -12.74 31.24
CA ARG A 13 24.42 -13.65 32.35
C ARG A 13 24.65 -12.93 33.66
N GLU A 14 25.41 -11.83 33.64
CA GLU A 14 25.66 -11.00 34.82
C GLU A 14 24.34 -10.48 35.44
N TYR A 15 23.44 -9.98 34.60
CA TYR A 15 22.17 -9.42 35.07
C TYR A 15 21.21 -10.51 35.51
N PHE A 16 21.19 -11.64 34.81
CA PHE A 16 20.39 -12.81 35.19
C PHE A 16 20.78 -13.36 36.55
N ASP A 17 22.08 -13.58 36.80
CA ASP A 17 22.58 -14.04 38.09
C ASP A 17 22.22 -13.08 39.23
N LYS A 18 22.27 -11.77 38.94
CA LYS A 18 21.91 -10.73 39.91
C LYS A 18 20.42 -10.66 40.20
N VAL A 19 19.57 -10.84 39.19
CA VAL A 19 18.12 -10.99 39.38
C VAL A 19 17.80 -12.22 40.21
N GLN A 20 18.46 -13.36 39.95
CA GLN A 20 18.31 -14.55 40.78
C GLN A 20 18.69 -14.29 42.24
N GLU A 21 19.80 -13.60 42.49
CA GLU A 21 20.22 -13.21 43.84
C GLU A 21 19.18 -12.31 44.52
N LEU A 22 18.66 -11.29 43.82
CA LEU A 22 17.67 -10.35 44.33
C LEU A 22 16.32 -11.03 44.62
N ILE A 23 15.86 -11.94 43.77
CA ILE A 23 14.64 -12.73 44.00
C ILE A 23 14.75 -13.54 45.30
N HIS A 24 15.89 -14.18 45.55
CA HIS A 24 16.12 -14.95 46.78
C HIS A 24 16.14 -14.06 48.04
N LYS A 25 16.52 -12.79 47.90
CA LYS A 25 16.53 -11.81 49.00
C LYS A 25 15.15 -11.23 49.31
N MET A 26 14.18 -11.38 48.41
CA MET A 26 12.81 -10.86 48.55
C MET A 26 12.77 -9.39 49.04
N PRO A 27 13.34 -8.44 48.28
CA PRO A 27 13.43 -7.04 48.70
C PRO A 27 12.04 -6.44 48.92
N ILE A 28 11.98 -5.48 49.86
CA ILE A 28 10.74 -4.74 50.16
C ILE A 28 10.52 -3.69 49.06
N LEU A 29 9.28 -3.55 48.60
CA LEU A 29 8.91 -2.56 47.57
C LEU A 29 9.34 -1.13 47.97
N GLY A 30 9.94 -0.41 47.02
CA GLY A 30 10.44 0.96 47.22
C GLY A 30 11.82 1.05 47.88
N THR A 31 12.55 -0.07 47.95
CA THR A 31 13.99 -0.09 48.27
C THR A 31 14.81 -0.07 47.00
N ASP A 32 16.05 0.43 47.08
CA ASP A 32 16.98 0.43 45.95
C ASP A 32 17.17 -0.98 45.35
N GLU A 33 17.12 -2.04 46.17
CA GLU A 33 17.18 -3.43 45.72
C GLU A 33 15.93 -3.88 44.96
N SER A 34 14.74 -3.36 45.31
CA SER A 34 13.50 -3.60 44.57
C SER A 34 13.52 -2.89 43.22
N ASP A 35 14.04 -1.67 43.18
CA ASP A 35 14.13 -0.88 41.95
C ASP A 35 15.19 -1.47 41.00
N ASP A 36 16.32 -1.94 41.53
CA ASP A 36 17.34 -2.69 40.76
C ASP A 36 16.76 -4.01 40.22
N LEU A 37 15.92 -4.73 41.00
CA LEU A 37 15.26 -5.96 40.54
C LEU A 37 14.29 -5.69 39.39
N GLU A 38 13.46 -4.65 39.50
CA GLU A 38 12.51 -4.26 38.45
C GLU A 38 13.26 -3.85 37.18
N LEU A 39 14.26 -2.97 37.30
CA LEU A 39 15.05 -2.50 36.17
C LEU A 39 15.78 -3.63 35.44
N LEU A 40 16.46 -4.52 36.17
CA LEU A 40 17.18 -5.64 35.57
C LEU A 40 16.23 -6.65 34.92
N SER A 41 15.04 -6.86 35.49
CA SER A 41 14.01 -7.73 34.91
C SER A 41 13.52 -7.20 33.57
N VAL A 42 13.26 -5.89 33.45
CA VAL A 42 12.87 -5.24 32.19
C VAL A 42 13.98 -5.35 31.14
N LEU A 43 15.24 -5.16 31.53
CA LEU A 43 16.39 -5.25 30.62
C LEU A 43 16.61 -6.69 30.10
N ILE A 44 16.40 -7.69 30.96
CA ILE A 44 16.45 -9.11 30.59
C ILE A 44 15.30 -9.45 29.65
N GLU A 45 14.07 -9.03 29.97
CA GLU A 45 12.90 -9.29 29.14
C GLU A 45 13.04 -8.68 27.74
N ASP A 46 13.55 -7.45 27.63
CA ASP A 46 13.84 -6.81 26.34
C ASP A 46 14.90 -7.58 25.54
N TYR A 47 15.96 -8.06 26.21
CA TYR A 47 17.00 -8.86 25.55
C TYR A 47 16.50 -10.24 25.10
N GLU A 48 15.79 -10.96 25.96
CA GLU A 48 15.23 -12.29 25.66
C GLU A 48 14.18 -12.23 24.55
N LYS A 49 13.28 -11.23 24.56
CA LYS A 49 12.28 -11.03 23.51
C LYS A 49 12.90 -10.85 22.13
N ASN A 50 14.05 -10.18 22.07
CA ASN A 50 14.79 -9.95 20.83
C ASN A 50 15.61 -11.18 20.39
N LYS A 51 16.04 -12.04 21.33
CA LYS A 51 16.98 -13.13 21.05
C LYS A 51 16.34 -14.52 20.99
N TYR A 52 15.35 -14.78 21.82
CA TYR A 52 14.63 -16.04 21.97
C TYR A 52 13.11 -15.79 21.91
N PRO A 53 12.54 -15.52 20.73
CA PRO A 53 11.10 -15.37 20.60
C PRO A 53 10.41 -16.67 21.05
N VAL A 54 9.47 -16.56 21.99
CA VAL A 54 8.69 -17.71 22.49
C VAL A 54 7.89 -18.29 21.32
N GLU A 55 8.19 -19.54 20.93
CA GLU A 55 7.44 -20.23 19.89
C GLU A 55 6.01 -20.50 20.37
N ALA A 56 5.02 -20.01 19.63
CA ALA A 56 3.62 -20.29 19.91
C ALA A 56 3.34 -21.79 19.69
N PRO A 57 2.54 -22.43 20.57
CA PRO A 57 2.23 -23.86 20.45
C PRO A 57 1.48 -24.16 19.14
N ASP A 58 1.78 -25.29 18.50
CA ASP A 58 1.08 -25.79 17.32
C ASP A 58 -0.42 -25.98 17.64
N PRO A 59 -1.35 -25.44 16.83
CA PRO A 59 -2.80 -25.55 17.01
C PRO A 59 -3.29 -26.97 17.13
N ILE A 60 -2.66 -27.90 16.40
CA ILE A 60 -3.01 -29.31 16.47
C ILE A 60 -2.62 -29.88 17.82
N ASP A 61 -1.48 -29.47 18.37
CA ASP A 61 -1.07 -29.87 19.73
C ASP A 61 -2.00 -29.24 20.78
N ALA A 62 -2.42 -27.98 20.59
CA ALA A 62 -3.41 -27.34 21.46
C ALA A 62 -4.78 -28.05 21.41
N ILE A 63 -5.21 -28.53 20.22
CA ILE A 63 -6.43 -29.32 20.06
C ILE A 63 -6.28 -30.69 20.74
N LEU A 64 -5.15 -31.38 20.54
CA LEU A 64 -4.89 -32.69 21.15
C LEU A 64 -4.83 -32.61 22.68
N PHE A 65 -4.17 -31.58 23.21
CA PHE A 65 -4.12 -31.31 24.64
C PHE A 65 -5.52 -31.08 25.21
N ARG A 66 -6.36 -30.30 24.52
CA ARG A 66 -7.74 -30.04 24.91
C ARG A 66 -8.66 -31.25 24.80
N MET A 67 -8.37 -32.16 23.87
CA MET A 67 -9.05 -33.45 23.80
C MET A 67 -8.70 -34.33 25.00
N GLU A 68 -7.44 -34.35 25.42
CA GLU A 68 -6.97 -35.11 26.57
C GLU A 68 -7.59 -34.59 27.88
N GLU A 69 -7.54 -33.27 28.12
CA GLU A 69 -8.16 -32.64 29.30
C GLU A 69 -9.67 -32.95 29.41
N LYS A 70 -10.38 -33.01 28.28
CA LYS A 70 -11.83 -33.23 28.24
C LYS A 70 -12.23 -34.69 28.00
N GLY A 71 -11.27 -35.61 27.90
CA GLY A 71 -11.52 -37.03 27.62
C GLY A 71 -12.20 -37.31 26.27
N LEU A 72 -12.01 -36.44 25.28
CA LEU A 72 -12.68 -36.51 23.97
C LEU A 72 -11.97 -37.49 23.03
N LYS A 73 -12.73 -38.24 22.25
CA LYS A 73 -12.22 -39.09 21.16
C LYS A 73 -12.28 -38.33 19.84
N GLN A 74 -11.51 -38.77 18.85
CA GLN A 74 -11.55 -38.16 17.50
C GLN A 74 -12.95 -38.15 16.89
N ALA A 75 -13.79 -39.15 17.20
CA ALA A 75 -15.18 -39.20 16.74
C ALA A 75 -16.02 -38.02 17.25
N ASP A 76 -15.66 -37.44 18.39
CA ASP A 76 -16.40 -36.35 19.04
C ASP A 76 -16.06 -34.99 18.42
N LEU A 77 -15.05 -34.93 17.55
CA LEU A 77 -14.68 -33.72 16.81
C LEU A 77 -15.39 -33.58 15.46
N VAL A 78 -16.16 -34.59 15.06
CA VAL A 78 -16.97 -34.55 13.82
C VAL A 78 -17.87 -33.31 13.72
N PRO A 79 -18.50 -32.79 14.80
CA PRO A 79 -19.27 -31.54 14.73
C PRO A 79 -18.45 -30.31 14.31
N TYR A 80 -17.15 -30.28 14.61
CA TYR A 80 -16.26 -29.15 14.28
C TYR A 80 -15.62 -29.29 12.89
N PHE A 81 -15.35 -30.53 12.46
CA PHE A 81 -14.64 -30.83 11.21
C PHE A 81 -15.52 -31.46 10.12
N GLY A 82 -16.80 -31.73 10.38
CA GLY A 82 -17.76 -32.28 9.43
C GLY A 82 -17.73 -33.82 9.29
N THR A 83 -16.59 -34.44 8.96
CA THR A 83 -16.50 -35.90 8.72
C THR A 83 -15.34 -36.54 9.50
N ARG A 84 -15.45 -37.83 9.84
CA ARG A 84 -14.38 -38.58 10.55
C ARG A 84 -13.06 -38.63 9.76
N SER A 85 -13.15 -38.74 8.43
CA SER A 85 -11.98 -38.67 7.54
C SER A 85 -11.27 -37.32 7.66
N ARG A 86 -12.04 -36.22 7.67
CA ARG A 86 -11.50 -34.86 7.80
C ARG A 86 -10.91 -34.59 9.19
N VAL A 87 -11.49 -35.16 10.25
CA VAL A 87 -10.89 -35.11 11.60
C VAL A 87 -9.50 -35.77 11.59
N SER A 88 -9.39 -36.98 11.05
CA SER A 88 -8.12 -37.73 11.01
C SER A 88 -7.06 -37.01 10.16
N GLU A 89 -7.43 -36.46 9.00
CA GLU A 89 -6.54 -35.69 8.13
C GLU A 89 -5.98 -34.44 8.82
N ILE A 90 -6.80 -33.74 9.61
CA ILE A 90 -6.40 -32.51 10.30
C ILE A 90 -5.54 -32.82 11.52
N LEU A 91 -5.94 -33.78 12.36
CA LEU A 91 -5.13 -34.19 13.52
C LEU A 91 -3.79 -34.82 13.12
N SER A 92 -3.70 -35.38 11.91
CA SER A 92 -2.45 -35.88 11.32
C SER A 92 -1.67 -34.83 10.50
N ARG A 93 -2.09 -33.55 10.56
CA ARG A 93 -1.45 -32.42 9.84
C ARG A 93 -1.40 -32.55 8.32
N LYS A 94 -2.19 -33.47 7.74
CA LYS A 94 -2.30 -33.62 6.27
C LYS A 94 -3.15 -32.53 5.63
N ARG A 95 -3.96 -31.83 6.43
CA ARG A 95 -4.83 -30.74 5.97
C ARG A 95 -4.88 -29.61 7.01
N PRO A 96 -4.77 -28.34 6.58
CA PRO A 96 -4.82 -27.21 7.51
C PRO A 96 -6.23 -26.96 8.08
N LEU A 97 -6.27 -26.22 9.19
CA LEU A 97 -7.51 -25.70 9.77
C LEU A 97 -8.07 -24.58 8.88
N THR A 98 -9.38 -24.59 8.64
CA THR A 98 -10.04 -23.47 7.95
C THR A 98 -10.65 -22.49 8.93
N VAL A 99 -10.84 -21.22 8.52
CA VAL A 99 -11.45 -20.18 9.37
C VAL A 99 -12.79 -20.61 10.00
N PRO A 100 -13.72 -21.29 9.29
CA PRO A 100 -14.92 -21.83 9.92
C PRO A 100 -14.64 -22.87 11.02
N MET A 101 -13.63 -23.73 10.85
CA MET A 101 -13.25 -24.71 11.88
C MET A 101 -12.64 -24.03 13.10
N ILE A 102 -11.76 -23.04 12.89
CA ILE A 102 -11.15 -22.27 13.98
C ILE A 102 -12.23 -21.62 14.84
N ARG A 103 -13.24 -20.99 14.21
CA ARG A 103 -14.39 -20.43 14.93
C ARG A 103 -15.19 -21.49 15.68
N ALA A 104 -15.44 -22.64 15.06
CA ALA A 104 -16.19 -23.72 15.68
C ALA A 104 -15.44 -24.33 16.90
N LEU A 105 -14.12 -24.48 16.81
CA LEU A 105 -13.26 -24.97 17.88
C LEU A 105 -13.11 -23.95 19.01
N ALA A 106 -12.99 -22.66 18.68
CA ALA A 106 -12.92 -21.60 19.68
C ALA A 106 -14.19 -21.55 20.54
N ILE A 107 -15.36 -21.62 19.89
CA ILE A 107 -16.66 -21.62 20.57
C ILE A 107 -16.90 -22.95 21.30
N GLY A 108 -16.63 -24.08 20.66
CA GLY A 108 -17.01 -25.40 21.18
C GLY A 108 -16.04 -26.01 22.18
N LEU A 109 -14.74 -25.81 21.99
CA LEU A 109 -13.70 -26.37 22.87
C LEU A 109 -13.10 -25.34 23.82
N GLY A 110 -13.37 -24.04 23.63
CA GLY A 110 -12.87 -22.95 24.49
C GLY A 110 -11.37 -22.72 24.31
N ILE A 111 -10.85 -22.95 23.10
CA ILE A 111 -9.45 -22.71 22.76
C ILE A 111 -9.36 -21.28 22.21
N SER A 112 -8.40 -20.48 22.69
CA SER A 112 -8.25 -19.11 22.18
C SER A 112 -8.06 -19.15 20.66
N THR A 113 -8.70 -18.22 19.97
CA THR A 113 -8.51 -18.05 18.52
C THR A 113 -7.04 -17.85 18.19
N ASP A 114 -6.29 -17.13 19.04
CA ASP A 114 -4.87 -16.85 18.83
C ASP A 114 -4.03 -18.14 18.89
N THR A 115 -4.42 -19.07 19.77
CA THR A 115 -3.79 -20.40 19.88
C THR A 115 -4.17 -21.30 18.70
N LEU A 116 -5.41 -21.25 18.22
CA LEU A 116 -5.88 -22.05 17.09
C LEU A 116 -5.40 -21.55 15.72
N ILE A 117 -5.02 -20.28 15.66
CA ILE A 117 -4.40 -19.65 14.50
C ILE A 117 -2.91 -20.01 14.41
N GLY A 118 -2.29 -20.47 15.51
CA GLY A 118 -0.86 -20.74 15.63
C GLY A 118 -0.22 -21.36 14.39
N LEU A 119 0.53 -20.59 13.59
CA LEU A 119 1.35 -21.04 12.46
C LEU A 119 0.74 -21.98 11.37
N SER A 120 -0.46 -22.56 11.52
CA SER A 120 -1.18 -23.25 10.46
C SER A 120 -2.02 -22.20 9.73
N GLU A 121 -1.38 -21.58 8.75
CA GLU A 121 -1.85 -20.48 7.89
C GLU A 121 -1.61 -19.04 8.40
N ILE A 122 -0.57 -18.85 9.22
CA ILE A 122 0.26 -17.64 9.07
C ILE A 122 1.50 -18.03 8.24
N GLU A 123 1.28 -18.30 6.95
CA GLU A 123 2.27 -17.92 5.93
C GLU A 123 2.35 -16.37 5.82
N ASN A 124 2.43 -15.67 6.96
CA ASN A 124 2.83 -14.26 7.07
C ASN A 124 3.98 -14.11 8.08
N THR A 125 4.89 -15.09 8.19
CA THR A 125 6.25 -14.63 7.88
C THR A 125 6.12 -14.15 6.45
N PRO A 126 6.43 -12.89 6.08
CA PRO A 126 6.67 -12.63 4.69
C PRO A 126 7.77 -13.64 4.35
N LYS A 127 7.43 -14.75 3.66
CA LYS A 127 8.34 -15.38 2.73
C LYS A 127 8.96 -14.16 2.09
N LYS A 128 10.26 -13.96 2.32
CA LYS A 128 11.01 -12.96 1.58
C LYS A 128 10.67 -13.31 0.14
N GLU A 129 9.67 -12.63 -0.44
CA GLU A 129 9.05 -13.08 -1.67
C GLU A 129 10.21 -12.99 -2.62
N SER A 130 10.78 -14.14 -2.96
CA SER A 130 11.97 -14.16 -3.76
C SER A 130 11.50 -13.64 -5.10
N ILE A 131 11.79 -12.36 -5.36
CA ILE A 131 11.32 -11.65 -6.54
C ILE A 131 11.62 -12.54 -7.74
N ASP A 132 10.58 -12.92 -8.47
CA ASP A 132 10.72 -13.73 -9.66
C ASP A 132 11.09 -12.80 -10.83
N TRP A 133 12.39 -12.55 -10.95
CA TRP A 133 12.97 -11.64 -11.94
C TRP A 133 12.63 -12.00 -13.39
N LYS A 134 12.22 -13.27 -13.64
CA LYS A 134 11.81 -13.73 -14.96
C LYS A 134 10.43 -13.23 -15.37
N LYS A 135 9.60 -12.79 -14.41
CA LYS A 135 8.26 -12.26 -14.68
C LYS A 135 8.22 -10.77 -15.00
N PHE A 136 9.37 -10.08 -14.97
CA PHE A 136 9.44 -8.69 -15.39
C PHE A 136 9.30 -8.56 -16.92
N PRO A 137 8.67 -7.46 -17.41
CA PRO A 137 8.42 -7.23 -18.82
C PRO A 137 9.68 -6.71 -19.56
N VAL A 138 10.79 -7.43 -19.47
CA VAL A 138 12.12 -7.00 -19.97
C VAL A 138 12.09 -6.59 -21.44
N ALA A 139 11.41 -7.38 -22.28
CA ALA A 139 11.33 -7.10 -23.71
C ALA A 139 10.68 -5.73 -23.99
N GLU A 140 9.63 -5.39 -23.24
CA GLU A 140 8.95 -4.10 -23.37
C GLU A 140 9.81 -2.97 -22.80
N MET A 141 10.46 -3.17 -21.65
CA MET A 141 11.39 -2.19 -21.06
C MET A 141 12.56 -1.85 -21.99
N VAL A 142 13.13 -2.83 -22.69
CA VAL A 142 14.19 -2.62 -23.70
C VAL A 142 13.64 -1.88 -24.92
N THR A 143 12.46 -2.27 -25.41
CA THR A 143 11.83 -1.63 -26.58
C THR A 143 11.53 -0.16 -26.32
N ARG A 144 11.15 0.19 -25.10
CA ARG A 144 10.89 1.57 -24.67
C ARG A 144 12.15 2.32 -24.21
N GLY A 145 13.33 1.70 -24.30
CA GLY A 145 14.60 2.33 -23.93
C GLY A 145 14.80 2.56 -22.43
N TRP A 146 14.03 1.92 -21.55
CA TRP A 146 14.18 2.08 -20.09
C TRP A 146 15.46 1.43 -19.57
N ILE A 147 15.86 0.33 -20.21
CA ILE A 147 17.09 -0.42 -19.93
C ILE A 147 17.83 -0.72 -21.23
N GLN A 148 19.17 -0.73 -21.19
CA GLN A 148 19.98 -1.06 -22.35
C GLN A 148 20.02 -2.57 -22.59
N LYS A 149 20.06 -2.97 -23.87
CA LYS A 149 20.26 -4.37 -24.25
C LYS A 149 21.68 -4.79 -23.85
N ALA A 150 21.81 -5.97 -23.21
CA ALA A 150 23.12 -6.55 -22.92
C ALA A 150 23.96 -6.62 -24.21
N THR A 151 25.13 -5.99 -24.22
CA THR A 151 26.10 -6.12 -25.31
C THR A 151 26.97 -7.36 -25.05
N ASP A 152 27.44 -8.04 -26.09
CA ASP A 152 28.22 -9.29 -25.96
C ASP A 152 29.49 -9.18 -25.07
N LYS A 153 29.95 -7.96 -24.76
CA LYS A 153 31.08 -7.69 -23.87
C LYS A 153 30.71 -7.66 -22.38
N ALA A 154 29.44 -7.41 -22.03
CA ALA A 154 28.93 -7.46 -20.68
C ALA A 154 27.99 -8.67 -20.58
N LYS A 155 28.49 -9.80 -20.06
CA LYS A 155 27.73 -11.05 -19.84
C LYS A 155 26.65 -10.91 -18.75
N SER A 156 25.96 -9.79 -18.67
CA SER A 156 24.87 -9.62 -17.71
C SER A 156 23.59 -10.22 -18.25
N SER A 157 22.97 -11.10 -17.46
CA SER A 157 21.67 -11.67 -17.80
C SER A 157 20.58 -10.58 -17.79
N ALA A 158 19.48 -10.80 -18.51
CA ALA A 158 18.30 -9.93 -18.47
C ALA A 158 17.82 -9.68 -17.02
N GLU A 159 17.92 -10.70 -16.16
CA GLU A 159 17.59 -10.60 -14.74
C GLU A 159 18.51 -9.62 -13.99
N GLU A 160 19.82 -9.63 -14.26
CA GLU A 160 20.77 -8.71 -13.62
C GLU A 160 20.52 -7.26 -13.98
N ILE A 161 20.16 -6.99 -15.25
CA ILE A 161 19.86 -5.64 -15.72
C ILE A 161 18.61 -5.10 -15.01
N VAL A 162 17.56 -5.92 -14.90
CA VAL A 162 16.34 -5.54 -14.18
C VAL A 162 16.61 -5.37 -12.69
N LYS A 163 17.34 -6.30 -12.07
CA LYS A 163 17.76 -6.20 -10.66
C LYS A 163 18.45 -4.88 -10.38
N LYS A 164 19.44 -4.53 -11.20
CA LYS A 164 20.18 -3.28 -11.09
C LYS A 164 19.25 -2.08 -11.24
N PHE A 165 18.39 -2.07 -12.27
CA PHE A 165 17.43 -1.00 -12.52
C PHE A 165 16.48 -0.77 -11.33
N ILE A 166 15.89 -1.84 -10.77
CA ILE A 166 14.99 -1.74 -9.62
C ILE A 166 15.74 -1.28 -8.36
N PHE A 167 16.95 -1.81 -8.12
CA PHE A 167 17.75 -1.48 -6.95
C PHE A 167 18.24 -0.03 -6.96
N GLU A 168 18.67 0.49 -8.10
CA GLU A 168 19.07 1.89 -8.26
C GLU A 168 17.93 2.86 -7.88
N MET A 169 16.67 2.45 -8.08
CA MET A 169 15.49 3.24 -7.72
C MET A 169 15.10 3.14 -6.24
N GLY A 170 15.89 2.45 -5.41
CA GLY A 170 15.66 2.36 -3.97
C GLY A 170 14.47 1.47 -3.59
N LEU A 171 13.88 0.77 -4.55
CA LEU A 171 12.78 -0.17 -4.34
C LEU A 171 13.34 -1.47 -3.74
N GLN A 172 13.43 -1.52 -2.40
CA GLN A 172 13.87 -2.72 -1.70
C GLN A 172 12.79 -3.81 -1.69
N THR A 173 13.21 -5.08 -1.58
CA THR A 173 12.36 -6.29 -1.63
C THR A 173 11.39 -6.45 -0.44
N GLY A 174 11.11 -5.39 0.33
CA GLY A 174 10.12 -5.36 1.39
C GLY A 174 8.80 -4.82 0.85
N GLY A 175 7.71 -5.57 1.02
CA GLY A 175 6.38 -5.23 0.50
C GLY A 175 5.83 -3.85 0.92
N ALA A 176 6.43 -3.17 1.89
CA ALA A 176 6.04 -1.82 2.32
C ALA A 176 6.28 -0.74 1.26
N SER A 177 7.34 -0.83 0.44
CA SER A 177 7.64 0.16 -0.62
C SER A 177 6.65 0.10 -1.79
N PHE A 178 5.96 -1.03 -1.96
CA PHE A 178 5.11 -1.31 -3.12
C PHE A 178 3.60 -1.32 -2.82
N ARG A 179 3.19 -1.22 -1.55
CA ARG A 179 1.77 -1.22 -1.12
C ARG A 179 1.07 0.13 -1.25
N ARG A 180 1.79 1.19 -1.62
CA ARG A 180 1.22 2.54 -1.70
C ARG A 180 0.62 2.76 -3.10
N THR A 181 -0.70 2.56 -3.18
CA THR A 181 -1.60 2.96 -4.29
C THR A 181 -1.50 2.16 -5.60
N LEU A 182 -1.23 0.85 -5.52
CA LEU A 182 -1.29 -0.06 -6.69
C LEU A 182 -2.56 -0.94 -6.65
N LYS A 183 -3.75 -0.37 -6.83
CA LYS A 183 -4.96 -1.17 -7.10
C LYS A 183 -5.58 -0.82 -8.46
N GLY A 184 -5.60 -1.83 -9.33
CA GLY A 184 -6.54 -1.99 -10.44
C GLY A 184 -7.16 -3.39 -10.35
N GLU A 185 -8.42 -3.55 -10.72
CA GLU A 185 -9.30 -4.72 -10.43
C GLU A 185 -8.86 -6.09 -11.01
N ALA A 186 -7.62 -6.26 -11.45
CA ALA A 186 -7.10 -7.52 -12.02
C ALA A 186 -5.62 -7.76 -11.66
N ALA A 187 -5.30 -7.77 -10.36
CA ALA A 187 -3.95 -8.08 -9.90
C ALA A 187 -3.69 -9.59 -9.99
N THR A 188 -3.11 -10.04 -11.11
CA THR A 188 -2.40 -11.33 -11.15
C THR A 188 -0.96 -11.12 -10.67
N PRO A 189 -0.25 -12.17 -10.19
CA PRO A 189 1.17 -12.04 -9.81
C PRO A 189 2.06 -11.46 -10.93
N THR A 190 1.74 -11.72 -12.20
CA THR A 190 2.45 -11.16 -13.37
C THR A 190 2.18 -9.66 -13.56
N THR A 191 0.97 -9.21 -13.22
CA THR A 191 0.61 -7.78 -13.21
C THR A 191 1.46 -7.02 -12.20
N ASN A 192 1.79 -7.62 -11.05
CA ASN A 192 2.58 -6.95 -10.00
C ASN A 192 4.02 -6.63 -10.43
N TYR A 193 4.73 -7.56 -11.08
CA TYR A 193 6.09 -7.28 -11.58
C TYR A 193 6.11 -6.20 -12.67
N THR A 194 5.05 -6.17 -13.48
CA THR A 194 4.86 -5.13 -14.50
C THR A 194 4.62 -3.77 -13.84
N LEU A 195 3.82 -3.72 -12.78
CA LEU A 195 3.62 -2.50 -11.98
C LEU A 195 4.93 -2.05 -11.31
N TYR A 196 5.75 -2.97 -10.80
CA TYR A 196 7.05 -2.63 -10.20
C TYR A 196 8.01 -2.02 -11.22
N ALA A 197 8.07 -2.56 -12.43
CA ALA A 197 8.86 -1.97 -13.51
C ALA A 197 8.40 -0.55 -13.83
N TRP A 198 7.09 -0.32 -13.89
CA TRP A 198 6.52 0.99 -14.16
C TRP A 198 6.77 1.99 -13.01
N VAL A 199 6.66 1.55 -11.75
CA VAL A 199 7.00 2.36 -10.57
C VAL A 199 8.48 2.77 -10.58
N ALA A 200 9.39 1.85 -10.87
CA ALA A 200 10.80 2.16 -11.00
C ALA A 200 11.06 3.20 -12.11
N ARG A 201 10.35 3.09 -13.24
CA ARG A 201 10.45 4.07 -14.33
C ARG A 201 9.99 5.47 -13.93
N ILE A 202 8.88 5.59 -13.19
CA ILE A 202 8.44 6.93 -12.74
C ILE A 202 9.39 7.52 -11.71
N ILE A 203 10.02 6.71 -10.84
CA ILE A 203 11.08 7.18 -9.93
C ILE A 203 12.28 7.68 -10.73
N GLN A 204 12.72 6.91 -11.74
CA GLN A 204 13.82 7.31 -12.61
C GLN A 204 13.55 8.65 -13.30
N LYS A 205 12.41 8.80 -13.99
CA LYS A 205 12.03 10.05 -14.67
C LYS A 205 11.86 11.20 -13.69
N SER A 206 11.34 10.93 -12.50
CA SER A 206 11.25 11.93 -11.43
C SER A 206 12.64 12.44 -11.06
N ARG A 207 13.61 11.55 -10.79
CA ARG A 207 14.98 11.93 -10.44
C ARG A 207 15.71 12.69 -11.57
N GLU A 208 15.41 12.37 -12.83
CA GLU A 208 15.96 13.07 -14.01
C GLU A 208 15.39 14.48 -14.21
N THR A 209 14.13 14.71 -13.84
CA THR A 209 13.40 15.95 -14.18
C THR A 209 13.03 16.83 -12.98
N ARG A 210 13.15 16.31 -11.75
CA ARG A 210 12.75 17.02 -10.53
C ARG A 210 13.57 18.29 -10.34
N LYS A 211 12.90 19.29 -9.80
CA LYS A 211 13.51 20.55 -9.36
C LYS A 211 13.97 20.41 -7.91
N THR A 212 14.91 21.25 -7.50
CA THR A 212 15.42 21.33 -6.11
C THR A 212 14.47 22.14 -5.23
N ILE A 213 13.18 21.77 -5.22
CA ILE A 213 12.15 22.39 -4.39
C ILE A 213 11.79 21.37 -3.31
N GLU A 214 11.90 21.78 -2.05
CA GLU A 214 11.56 20.95 -0.91
C GLU A 214 10.04 20.87 -0.76
N TYR A 215 9.54 19.64 -0.57
CA TYR A 215 8.12 19.41 -0.37
C TYR A 215 7.67 19.94 1.00
N GLN A 216 6.64 20.78 1.00
CA GLN A 216 6.03 21.31 2.21
C GLN A 216 4.65 20.67 2.39
N LYS A 217 4.51 19.71 3.30
CA LYS A 217 3.25 18.98 3.52
C LYS A 217 2.08 19.92 3.84
N GLU A 218 2.35 21.00 4.56
CA GLU A 218 1.37 22.01 4.98
C GLU A 218 0.85 22.86 3.80
N SER A 219 1.57 22.89 2.68
CA SER A 219 1.14 23.60 1.47
C SER A 219 -0.10 22.95 0.84
N ILE A 220 -0.29 21.65 1.06
CA ILE A 220 -1.44 20.91 0.54
C ILE A 220 -2.58 20.97 1.55
N ASN A 221 -3.68 21.57 1.13
CA ASN A 221 -4.90 21.71 1.92
C ASN A 221 -6.13 21.75 1.01
N ASN A 222 -7.33 21.83 1.59
CA ASN A 222 -8.58 21.90 0.83
C ASN A 222 -8.61 23.07 -0.17
N GLY A 223 -8.01 24.22 0.18
CA GLY A 223 -7.91 25.38 -0.71
C GLY A 223 -7.04 25.08 -1.93
N PHE A 224 -5.84 24.52 -1.70
CA PHE A 224 -4.93 24.08 -2.75
C PHE A 224 -5.57 23.08 -3.71
N ILE A 225 -6.21 22.03 -3.18
CA ILE A 225 -6.86 21.00 -4.02
C ILE A 225 -8.01 21.61 -4.86
N LYS A 226 -8.77 22.54 -4.28
CA LYS A 226 -9.84 23.24 -5.01
C LYS A 226 -9.27 24.15 -6.10
N GLU A 227 -8.19 24.87 -5.82
CA GLU A 227 -7.49 25.68 -6.83
C GLU A 227 -6.96 24.82 -7.97
N LEU A 228 -6.29 23.71 -7.64
CA LEU A 228 -5.80 22.72 -8.59
C LEU A 228 -6.94 22.18 -9.46
N ALA A 229 -8.07 21.80 -8.87
CA ALA A 229 -9.26 21.36 -9.59
C ALA A 229 -9.82 22.43 -10.55
N GLN A 230 -9.76 23.71 -10.16
CA GLN A 230 -10.22 24.82 -10.98
C GLN A 230 -9.31 25.15 -12.16
N LEU A 231 -8.05 24.68 -12.18
CA LEU A 231 -7.20 24.77 -13.37
C LEU A 231 -7.78 24.00 -14.55
N SER A 232 -8.68 23.03 -14.31
CA SER A 232 -9.38 22.28 -15.35
C SER A 232 -10.14 23.13 -16.36
N ARG A 233 -10.57 24.35 -15.99
CA ARG A 233 -11.28 25.25 -16.91
C ARG A 233 -10.42 25.76 -18.07
N PHE A 234 -9.10 25.66 -17.97
CA PHE A 234 -8.17 26.14 -18.98
C PHE A 234 -7.76 25.02 -19.93
N GLU A 235 -7.59 25.33 -21.22
CA GLU A 235 -7.11 24.37 -22.23
C GLU A 235 -5.72 23.82 -21.86
N SER A 236 -4.82 24.68 -21.36
CA SER A 236 -3.51 24.31 -20.83
C SER A 236 -3.55 23.81 -19.36
N GLY A 237 -4.74 23.58 -18.81
CA GLY A 237 -4.96 23.20 -17.41
C GLY A 237 -4.08 22.04 -16.93
N PRO A 238 -3.95 20.91 -17.66
CA PRO A 238 -3.06 19.82 -17.29
C PRO A 238 -1.58 20.23 -17.10
N LEU A 239 -1.06 21.12 -17.95
CA LEU A 239 0.30 21.64 -17.84
C LEU A 239 0.44 22.60 -16.65
N LEU A 240 -0.57 23.45 -16.43
CA LEU A 240 -0.61 24.36 -15.28
C LEU A 240 -0.68 23.57 -13.95
N ALA A 241 -1.44 22.49 -13.91
CA ALA A 241 -1.55 21.61 -12.75
C ALA A 241 -0.22 20.92 -12.43
N LYS A 242 0.47 20.38 -13.44
CA LYS A 242 1.82 19.84 -13.30
C LYS A 242 2.77 20.89 -12.72
N LYS A 243 2.77 22.10 -13.29
CA LYS A 243 3.60 23.20 -12.81
C LYS A 243 3.30 23.58 -11.36
N LEU A 244 2.02 23.71 -10.98
CA LEU A 244 1.61 24.06 -9.62
C LEU A 244 2.05 22.99 -8.60
N LEU A 245 1.95 21.72 -8.96
CA LEU A 245 2.41 20.62 -8.11
C LEU A 245 3.93 20.58 -7.98
N GLU A 246 4.66 20.80 -9.08
CA GLU A 246 6.13 20.92 -9.06
C GLU A 246 6.60 22.09 -8.17
N GLU A 247 5.87 23.22 -8.18
CA GLU A 247 6.12 24.37 -7.31
C GLU A 247 5.84 24.07 -5.82
N ALA A 248 4.98 23.11 -5.52
CA ALA A 248 4.75 22.60 -4.17
C ALA A 248 5.75 21.50 -3.75
N GLY A 249 6.73 21.17 -4.61
CA GLY A 249 7.71 20.11 -4.35
C GLY A 249 7.23 18.69 -4.68
N ILE A 250 6.13 18.56 -5.44
CA ILE A 250 5.61 17.27 -5.91
C ILE A 250 6.06 17.03 -7.35
N SER A 251 6.79 15.94 -7.57
CA SER A 251 7.20 15.52 -8.91
C SER A 251 6.03 14.85 -9.64
N VAL A 252 5.70 15.31 -10.84
CA VAL A 252 4.61 14.74 -11.65
C VAL A 252 5.20 14.15 -12.92
N VAL A 253 5.02 12.85 -13.11
CA VAL A 253 5.57 12.10 -14.23
C VAL A 253 4.44 11.53 -15.07
N ILE A 254 4.46 11.83 -16.37
CA ILE A 254 3.61 11.15 -17.35
C ILE A 254 4.39 9.97 -17.92
N GLU A 255 3.89 8.75 -17.71
CA GLU A 255 4.51 7.52 -18.23
C GLU A 255 3.43 6.51 -18.64
N PRO A 256 3.29 6.18 -19.93
CA PRO A 256 2.28 5.23 -20.38
C PRO A 256 2.38 3.89 -19.66
N HIS A 257 1.22 3.31 -19.33
CA HIS A 257 1.17 2.00 -18.69
C HIS A 257 1.87 0.93 -19.54
N LEU A 258 2.39 -0.11 -18.88
CA LEU A 258 2.92 -1.30 -19.55
C LEU A 258 1.79 -2.27 -19.93
N LYS A 259 2.00 -3.13 -20.92
CA LYS A 259 0.95 -4.07 -21.35
C LYS A 259 0.54 -4.98 -20.18
N GLY A 260 -0.77 -5.19 -20.03
CA GLY A 260 -1.33 -6.04 -18.98
C GLY A 260 -1.58 -5.34 -17.64
N THR A 261 -1.24 -4.07 -17.48
CA THR A 261 -1.62 -3.28 -16.28
C THR A 261 -2.89 -2.48 -16.52
N MET A 262 -3.74 -2.40 -15.50
CA MET A 262 -4.95 -1.56 -15.49
C MET A 262 -4.78 -0.37 -14.54
N LEU A 263 -3.63 0.30 -14.60
CA LEU A 263 -3.28 1.43 -13.76
C LEU A 263 -3.59 2.75 -14.47
N ASP A 264 -4.20 3.70 -13.77
CA ASP A 264 -4.45 5.05 -14.27
C ASP A 264 -3.47 6.08 -13.71
N GLY A 265 -3.04 5.90 -12.45
CA GLY A 265 -2.00 6.69 -11.80
C GLY A 265 -1.46 6.01 -10.56
N ALA A 266 -0.46 6.62 -9.93
CA ALA A 266 0.06 6.21 -8.64
C ALA A 266 0.67 7.40 -7.89
N ALA A 267 0.59 7.36 -6.57
CA ALA A 267 1.26 8.28 -5.66
C ALA A 267 2.23 7.51 -4.76
N LEU A 268 3.50 7.95 -4.69
CA LEU A 268 4.52 7.40 -3.77
C LEU A 268 5.51 8.47 -3.26
N LEU A 269 6.34 8.09 -2.29
CA LEU A 269 7.50 8.88 -1.83
C LEU A 269 8.79 8.22 -2.33
N ASP A 270 9.70 9.02 -2.88
CA ASP A 270 11.06 8.58 -3.16
C ASP A 270 11.84 8.41 -1.83
N THR A 271 13.01 7.77 -1.90
CA THR A 271 13.86 7.50 -0.72
C THR A 271 14.35 8.74 0.02
N ASP A 272 14.28 9.91 -0.63
CA ASP A 272 14.64 11.18 -0.02
C ASP A 272 13.43 12.01 0.46
N GLY A 273 12.25 11.40 0.50
CA GLY A 273 11.00 12.03 0.94
C GLY A 273 10.27 12.82 -0.14
N THR A 274 10.78 12.87 -1.38
CA THR A 274 10.11 13.60 -2.46
C THR A 274 8.83 12.87 -2.90
N PRO A 275 7.64 13.52 -2.85
CA PRO A 275 6.42 12.95 -3.38
C PRO A 275 6.43 12.90 -4.91
N ILE A 276 6.01 11.76 -5.45
CA ILE A 276 5.93 11.48 -6.88
C ILE A 276 4.50 11.07 -7.22
N ILE A 277 3.92 11.74 -8.20
CA ILE A 277 2.66 11.36 -8.86
C ILE A 277 3.00 10.86 -10.26
N GLY A 278 2.73 9.59 -10.53
CA GLY A 278 2.78 9.01 -11.87
C GLY A 278 1.40 8.96 -12.50
N LEU A 279 1.25 9.34 -13.77
CA LEU A 279 0.00 9.25 -14.52
C LEU A 279 0.21 8.48 -15.82
N THR A 280 -0.65 7.49 -16.09
CA THR A 280 -0.50 6.63 -17.27
C THR A 280 -1.18 7.18 -18.52
N LEU A 281 -2.17 8.06 -18.34
CA LEU A 281 -3.08 8.51 -19.39
C LEU A 281 -3.67 7.35 -20.21
N ARG A 282 -3.81 6.14 -19.63
CA ARG A 282 -4.39 4.95 -20.30
C ARG A 282 -5.75 5.28 -20.90
N ASN A 283 -6.58 5.95 -20.12
CA ASN A 283 -7.81 6.59 -20.57
C ASN A 283 -7.52 8.07 -20.86
N ASP A 284 -7.17 8.39 -22.12
CA ASP A 284 -6.88 9.76 -22.55
C ASP A 284 -8.17 10.59 -22.67
N ARG A 285 -8.75 10.96 -21.53
CA ARG A 285 -9.92 11.83 -21.41
C ARG A 285 -9.68 12.88 -20.34
N ILE A 286 -10.26 14.06 -20.54
CA ILE A 286 -10.12 15.18 -19.60
C ILE A 286 -10.71 14.82 -18.24
N ASP A 287 -11.89 14.19 -18.21
CA ASP A 287 -12.54 13.77 -16.95
C ASP A 287 -11.67 12.78 -16.16
N ASN A 288 -11.10 11.80 -16.84
CA ASN A 288 -10.27 10.77 -16.23
C ASN A 288 -8.96 11.36 -15.70
N PHE A 289 -8.25 12.17 -16.51
CA PHE A 289 -7.01 12.82 -16.08
C PHE A 289 -7.19 13.61 -14.79
N TRP A 290 -8.20 14.48 -14.74
CA TRP A 290 -8.44 15.35 -13.60
C TRP A 290 -8.87 14.57 -12.36
N PHE A 291 -9.71 13.55 -12.51
CA PHE A 291 -10.08 12.68 -11.40
C PHE A 291 -8.87 11.95 -10.83
N THR A 292 -8.09 11.28 -11.69
CA THR A 292 -6.88 10.55 -11.28
C THR A 292 -5.88 11.49 -10.62
N LEU A 293 -5.58 12.65 -11.21
CA LEU A 293 -4.62 13.59 -10.64
C LEU A 293 -5.01 14.02 -9.22
N ILE A 294 -6.26 14.47 -9.01
CA ILE A 294 -6.69 14.89 -7.67
C ILE A 294 -6.75 13.72 -6.69
N HIS A 295 -7.11 12.52 -7.17
CA HIS A 295 -7.07 11.30 -6.37
C HIS A 295 -5.65 11.03 -5.85
N GLU A 296 -4.64 11.06 -6.73
CA GLU A 296 -3.24 10.88 -6.32
C GLU A 296 -2.76 11.98 -5.36
N VAL A 297 -3.14 13.24 -5.59
CA VAL A 297 -2.83 14.35 -4.67
C VAL A 297 -3.48 14.12 -3.30
N ALA A 298 -4.69 13.56 -3.25
CA ALA A 298 -5.33 13.21 -1.98
C ALA A 298 -4.54 12.13 -1.23
N HIS A 299 -3.94 11.17 -1.93
CA HIS A 299 -3.02 10.20 -1.33
C HIS A 299 -1.77 10.87 -0.76
N ILE A 300 -1.11 11.76 -1.52
CA ILE A 300 0.01 12.57 -1.01
C ILE A 300 -0.39 13.32 0.27
N TRP A 301 -1.56 13.96 0.27
CA TRP A 301 -1.99 14.82 1.37
C TRP A 301 -2.39 14.07 2.64
N LYS A 302 -3.21 13.01 2.51
CA LYS A 302 -3.86 12.34 3.64
C LYS A 302 -3.21 11.04 4.06
N HIS A 303 -2.46 10.43 3.16
CA HIS A 303 -2.09 9.02 3.28
C HIS A 303 -0.59 8.80 3.18
N MET A 304 0.22 9.87 3.13
CA MET A 304 1.67 9.82 3.19
C MET A 304 2.16 10.44 4.49
N ASP A 305 2.45 9.56 5.44
CA ASP A 305 3.19 9.91 6.64
C ASP A 305 4.63 9.41 6.50
N ASP A 306 5.56 10.31 6.85
CA ASP A 306 6.99 10.03 6.99
C ASP A 306 7.18 9.01 8.11
N ASN A 307 7.99 7.98 7.84
CA ASN A 307 8.30 6.86 8.74
C ASN A 307 7.15 5.93 9.14
N SER A 308 6.89 4.93 8.30
CA SER A 308 6.23 3.69 8.72
C SER A 308 7.17 2.49 8.59
N GLU A 309 8.38 2.59 9.14
CA GLU A 309 9.04 1.42 9.70
C GLU A 309 8.47 1.20 11.10
N ALA A 310 7.88 0.02 11.31
CA ALA A 310 7.55 -0.55 12.62
C ALA A 310 6.83 0.37 13.63
N ILE A 311 5.52 0.55 13.45
CA ILE A 311 4.63 0.81 14.59
C ILE A 311 3.71 -0.40 14.66
N LEU A 312 3.79 -1.09 15.80
CA LEU A 312 2.93 -2.19 16.25
C LEU A 312 1.47 -1.97 15.88
N ASP A 313 0.74 -3.08 15.62
CA ASP A 313 -0.69 -3.16 15.28
C ASP A 313 -1.54 -2.05 15.93
N ASP A 314 -1.59 -0.92 15.25
CA ASP A 314 -2.45 0.19 15.62
C ASP A 314 -3.78 -0.03 14.93
N LEU A 315 -4.75 -0.50 15.71
CA LEU A 315 -6.16 -0.68 15.36
C LEU A 315 -6.81 0.62 14.83
N GLU A 316 -6.11 1.76 14.88
CA GLU A 316 -6.57 3.06 14.37
C GLU A 316 -6.16 3.34 12.91
N ARG A 317 -5.23 2.59 12.29
CA ARG A 317 -4.90 2.81 10.88
C ARG A 317 -6.09 2.44 9.98
N PRO A 318 -6.59 3.36 9.12
CA PRO A 318 -7.66 3.01 8.21
C PRO A 318 -7.20 1.90 7.28
N SER A 319 -8.04 0.88 7.08
CA SER A 319 -7.81 -0.13 6.06
C SER A 319 -7.58 0.52 4.69
N GLU A 320 -6.87 -0.16 3.79
CA GLU A 320 -6.65 0.35 2.42
C GLU A 320 -7.95 0.83 1.77
N ASP A 321 -9.04 0.07 1.93
CA ASP A 321 -10.35 0.43 1.37
C ASP A 321 -10.91 1.75 1.95
N LYS A 322 -10.61 2.09 3.22
CA LYS A 322 -11.00 3.38 3.81
C LYS A 322 -10.17 4.54 3.21
N ARG A 323 -8.86 4.34 3.02
CA ARG A 323 -7.97 5.34 2.38
C ARG A 323 -8.41 5.61 0.94
N GLU A 324 -8.67 4.57 0.17
CA GLU A 324 -9.20 4.68 -1.20
C GLU A 324 -10.55 5.38 -1.25
N ALA A 325 -11.48 5.04 -0.33
CA ALA A 325 -12.76 5.72 -0.25
C ALA A 325 -12.62 7.21 0.11
N GLU A 326 -11.67 7.55 0.99
CA GLU A 326 -11.36 8.92 1.35
C GLU A 326 -10.75 9.72 0.18
N ALA A 327 -9.77 9.17 -0.52
CA ALA A 327 -9.17 9.80 -1.69
C ALA A 327 -10.22 10.04 -2.79
N ASN A 328 -11.05 9.04 -3.08
CA ASN A 328 -12.17 9.17 -4.00
C ASN A 328 -13.19 10.25 -3.57
N ARG A 329 -13.48 10.35 -2.27
CA ARG A 329 -14.36 11.40 -1.74
C ARG A 329 -13.73 12.78 -1.93
N ILE A 330 -12.47 12.95 -1.57
CA ILE A 330 -11.74 14.23 -1.71
C ILE A 330 -11.73 14.67 -3.17
N ALA A 331 -11.40 13.76 -4.10
CA ALA A 331 -11.41 14.07 -5.53
C ALA A 331 -12.79 14.52 -6.03
N ARG A 332 -13.88 13.84 -5.65
CA ARG A 332 -15.23 14.24 -6.06
C ARG A 332 -15.65 15.59 -5.48
N GLU A 333 -15.40 15.81 -4.19
CA GLU A 333 -15.79 17.05 -3.50
C GLU A 333 -14.98 18.25 -3.97
N ALA A 334 -13.71 18.06 -4.38
CA ALA A 334 -12.85 19.11 -4.93
C ALA A 334 -13.44 19.74 -6.20
N PHE A 335 -14.01 18.91 -7.08
CA PHE A 335 -14.65 19.37 -8.30
C PHE A 335 -16.08 19.84 -8.07
N ILE A 336 -16.91 18.99 -7.46
CA ILE A 336 -18.36 19.21 -7.36
C ILE A 336 -18.80 18.82 -5.95
N PRO A 337 -18.90 19.80 -5.04
CA PRO A 337 -19.36 19.57 -3.68
C PRO A 337 -20.71 18.85 -3.65
N ARG A 338 -20.88 17.83 -2.80
CA ARG A 338 -22.10 17.01 -2.78
C ARG A 338 -23.37 17.83 -2.52
N SER A 339 -23.25 18.91 -1.74
CA SER A 339 -24.33 19.84 -1.45
C SER A 339 -24.80 20.62 -2.69
N ILE A 340 -23.93 20.81 -3.68
CA ILE A 340 -24.26 21.43 -4.97
C ILE A 340 -24.75 20.34 -5.93
N TRP A 341 -24.06 19.20 -5.99
CA TRP A 341 -24.31 18.15 -6.98
C TRP A 341 -25.77 17.71 -7.01
N LYS A 342 -26.32 17.27 -5.88
CA LYS A 342 -27.66 16.68 -5.82
C LYS A 342 -28.81 17.69 -6.06
N ARG A 343 -28.51 18.99 -6.04
CA ARG A 343 -29.47 20.07 -6.30
C ARG A 343 -29.26 20.74 -7.65
N SER A 344 -28.23 20.35 -8.39
CA SER A 344 -27.90 20.94 -9.68
C SER A 344 -28.80 20.40 -10.78
N ASP A 345 -29.14 21.25 -11.75
CA ASP A 345 -29.88 20.82 -12.94
C ASP A 345 -29.10 19.78 -13.75
N ALA A 346 -27.76 19.84 -13.73
CA ALA A 346 -26.91 18.83 -14.36
C ALA A 346 -27.12 17.43 -13.77
N TYR A 347 -27.54 17.32 -12.50
CA TYR A 347 -27.90 16.05 -11.86
C TYR A 347 -29.37 15.69 -12.04
N LEU A 348 -30.28 16.67 -11.89
CA LEU A 348 -31.72 16.44 -11.91
C LEU A 348 -32.29 16.26 -13.33
N ASN A 349 -31.81 17.07 -14.29
CA ASN A 349 -32.24 17.11 -15.69
C ASN A 349 -31.01 17.23 -16.61
N PRO A 350 -30.17 16.17 -16.73
CA PRO A 350 -28.89 16.26 -17.42
C PRO A 350 -29.04 16.65 -18.91
N SER A 351 -28.44 17.78 -19.27
CA SER A 351 -28.36 18.30 -20.64
C SER A 351 -27.00 18.98 -20.87
N LYS A 352 -26.60 19.20 -22.13
CA LYS A 352 -25.35 19.93 -22.41
C LYS A 352 -25.36 21.31 -21.74
N GLU A 353 -26.46 22.04 -21.86
CA GLU A 353 -26.63 23.37 -21.25
C GLU A 353 -26.44 23.32 -19.73
N SER A 354 -27.17 22.44 -19.03
CA SER A 354 -27.04 22.30 -17.57
C SER A 354 -25.61 21.92 -17.11
N ILE A 355 -24.91 21.11 -17.91
CA ILE A 355 -23.51 20.72 -17.67
C ILE A 355 -22.60 21.94 -17.81
N PHE A 356 -22.73 22.71 -18.90
CA PHE A 356 -21.93 23.91 -19.11
C PHE A 356 -22.20 24.98 -18.05
N ASP A 357 -23.45 25.16 -17.64
CA ASP A 357 -23.80 26.14 -16.61
C ASP A 357 -23.23 25.78 -15.25
N LEU A 358 -23.35 24.50 -14.84
CA LEU A 358 -22.73 24.04 -13.61
C LEU A 358 -21.19 24.13 -13.68
N ALA A 359 -20.59 23.79 -14.82
CA ALA A 359 -19.14 23.91 -15.03
C ALA A 359 -18.65 25.35 -14.86
N ARG A 360 -19.38 26.32 -15.45
CA ARG A 360 -19.09 27.75 -15.34
C ARG A 360 -19.18 28.24 -13.90
N ASN A 361 -20.24 27.84 -13.18
CA ASN A 361 -20.46 28.21 -11.79
C ASN A 361 -19.36 27.67 -10.86
N LEU A 362 -18.93 26.42 -11.07
CA LEU A 362 -17.88 25.78 -10.29
C LEU A 362 -16.46 26.14 -10.76
N LYS A 363 -16.34 26.78 -11.93
CA LYS A 363 -15.09 27.13 -12.61
C LYS A 363 -14.21 25.91 -12.90
N ILE A 364 -14.82 24.85 -13.45
CA ILE A 364 -14.17 23.60 -13.83
C ILE A 364 -14.48 23.23 -15.29
N HIS A 365 -13.77 22.25 -15.86
CA HIS A 365 -14.10 21.74 -17.20
C HIS A 365 -15.45 21.00 -17.23
N PRO A 366 -16.30 21.19 -18.26
CA PRO A 366 -17.57 20.45 -18.40
C PRO A 366 -17.39 18.93 -18.51
N ALA A 367 -16.25 18.48 -19.05
CA ALA A 367 -15.88 17.06 -19.10
C ALA A 367 -15.98 16.37 -17.73
N ILE A 368 -15.61 17.05 -16.64
CA ILE A 368 -15.59 16.46 -15.30
C ILE A 368 -17.01 16.13 -14.84
N ILE A 369 -17.98 17.01 -15.12
CA ILE A 369 -19.40 16.78 -14.82
C ILE A 369 -19.95 15.65 -15.70
N ALA A 370 -19.65 15.68 -17.01
CA ALA A 370 -20.05 14.63 -17.94
C ALA A 370 -19.50 13.25 -17.52
N GLY A 371 -18.22 13.19 -17.12
CA GLY A 371 -17.57 11.99 -16.61
C GLY A 371 -18.23 11.46 -15.33
N ARG A 372 -18.55 12.36 -14.38
CA ARG A 372 -19.29 11.99 -13.16
C ARG A 372 -20.67 11.43 -13.47
N LEU A 373 -21.41 12.00 -14.42
CA LEU A 373 -22.70 11.50 -14.86
C LEU A 373 -22.60 10.09 -15.47
N ARG A 374 -21.61 9.86 -16.35
CA ARG A 374 -21.34 8.53 -16.94
C ARG A 374 -21.05 7.49 -15.85
N GLN A 375 -20.23 7.84 -14.86
CA GLN A 375 -19.88 6.94 -13.76
C GLN A 375 -21.07 6.64 -12.84
N GLU A 376 -21.80 7.66 -12.36
CA GLU A 376 -22.93 7.48 -11.43
C GLU A 376 -24.13 6.77 -12.09
N SER A 377 -24.31 6.92 -13.40
CA SER A 377 -25.38 6.22 -14.15
C SER A 377 -24.98 4.85 -14.70
N GLY A 378 -23.69 4.53 -14.74
CA GLY A 378 -23.16 3.35 -15.44
C GLY A 378 -23.27 3.42 -16.97
N ASN A 379 -23.73 4.54 -17.55
CA ASN A 379 -23.89 4.70 -18.99
C ASN A 379 -22.76 5.53 -19.59
N TYR A 380 -21.75 4.82 -20.12
CA TYR A 380 -20.57 5.44 -20.72
C TYR A 380 -20.80 6.03 -22.12
N ASN A 381 -22.00 5.96 -22.69
CA ASN A 381 -22.33 6.61 -23.96
C ASN A 381 -22.88 8.04 -23.78
N LEU A 382 -23.20 8.45 -22.54
CA LEU A 382 -23.72 9.78 -22.26
C LEU A 382 -22.64 10.85 -22.48
N PHE A 383 -23.00 11.90 -23.23
CA PHE A 383 -22.18 13.09 -23.45
C PHE A 383 -20.74 12.76 -23.89
N SER A 384 -20.57 11.74 -24.73
CA SER A 384 -19.25 11.27 -25.20
C SER A 384 -18.44 12.35 -25.93
N ASP A 385 -19.10 13.36 -26.49
CA ASP A 385 -18.46 14.52 -27.12
C ASP A 385 -17.89 15.52 -26.10
N LEU A 386 -18.35 15.48 -24.84
CA LEU A 386 -17.92 16.44 -23.80
C LEU A 386 -16.74 15.95 -22.96
N VAL A 387 -16.38 14.67 -23.00
CA VAL A 387 -15.32 14.12 -22.11
C VAL A 387 -13.89 14.40 -22.57
N GLY A 388 -13.70 15.00 -23.75
CA GLY A 388 -12.39 15.43 -24.25
C GLY A 388 -11.44 14.26 -24.53
N GLN A 389 -11.94 13.25 -25.28
CA GLN A 389 -11.14 12.09 -25.68
C GLN A 389 -9.97 12.52 -26.58
N GLY A 390 -8.76 12.08 -26.25
CA GLY A 390 -7.56 12.33 -27.07
C GLY A 390 -6.89 13.68 -26.80
N GLU A 391 -7.39 14.48 -25.85
CA GLU A 391 -6.93 15.87 -25.67
C GLU A 391 -5.74 16.00 -24.72
N VAL A 392 -5.59 15.12 -23.73
CA VAL A 392 -4.58 15.30 -22.67
C VAL A 392 -3.19 14.90 -23.15
N ARG A 393 -3.05 13.74 -23.82
CA ARG A 393 -1.74 13.29 -24.32
C ARG A 393 -1.11 14.28 -25.30
N LYS A 394 -1.91 15.04 -26.05
CA LYS A 394 -1.41 16.07 -26.97
C LYS A 394 -0.57 17.13 -26.26
N LEU A 395 -0.89 17.44 -25.00
CA LEU A 395 -0.21 18.44 -24.20
C LEU A 395 1.15 17.95 -23.68
N PHE A 396 1.33 16.64 -23.50
CA PHE A 396 2.54 16.02 -22.93
C PHE A 396 3.42 15.32 -23.97
N LYS A 397 3.24 15.60 -25.27
CA LYS A 397 3.96 14.91 -26.36
C LYS A 397 5.48 14.94 -26.19
N SER A 398 6.08 16.05 -25.76
CA SER A 398 7.52 16.17 -25.54
C SER A 398 8.04 15.25 -24.43
N GLU A 399 7.23 14.98 -23.40
CA GLU A 399 7.58 14.11 -22.28
C GLU A 399 7.40 12.61 -22.60
N MET A 400 6.67 12.31 -23.68
CA MET A 400 6.41 10.97 -24.21
C MET A 400 7.30 10.60 -25.41
N GLN A 401 8.07 11.56 -25.96
CA GLN A 401 8.84 11.40 -27.21
C GLN A 401 10.16 10.62 -27.08
N GLY A 402 10.51 10.10 -25.89
CA GLY A 402 11.62 9.16 -25.73
C GLY A 402 11.40 7.77 -26.32
N GLU A 403 10.22 7.49 -26.91
CA GLU A 403 9.76 6.14 -27.27
C GLU A 403 9.52 5.91 -28.78
N MET A 404 9.99 6.80 -29.68
CA MET A 404 9.87 6.61 -31.15
C MET A 404 11.24 6.52 -31.86
N LEU A 405 12.19 5.76 -31.33
CA LEU A 405 13.36 5.32 -32.07
C LEU A 405 13.56 3.81 -31.97
#